data_AF-A0A0C3C7K8-F1
#
_entry.id   AF-A0A0C3C7K8-F1
#
_cell.length_a   1.000
_cell.length_b   1.000
_cell.length_c   1.000
_cell.angle_alpha   90.00
_cell.angle_beta   90.00
_cell.angle_gamma   90.00
#
_symmetry.space_group_name_H-M   'P 1'
#
loop_
_entity.id
_entity.type
_entity.pdbx_description
1 polymer ?
#
loop_
_entity_poly.entity_id
_entity_poly.type
_entity_poly.pdbx_seq_one_letter_code
_entity_poly.pdbx_strand_id
1 'polypeptide(L)'
;MTIRGLLYSSNHRPAQIFRLLEELPNLSDLVLHKYHASIRLSDLALLVQVTQRTSLRHLTFTVERGSIASGLPISGPGCLSTLCVSWRVHDEPGTRGKSLAHLSEFLRPSLATLTRLKITDFDVYRKPTDLEHIDFRLWSVCPSVRNFRYKTRSRDTKVLDAVSETFPNLTHLAIVFDSYGYNDWGVWTV
;
A
#
# COMPACT_ATOMS: atom_id res chain seq x y z
N MET A 1 -17.98 -13.92 -5.87
CA MET A 1 -18.10 -14.45 -4.49
C MET A 1 -17.19 -13.62 -3.59
N THR A 2 -17.74 -12.81 -2.71
CA THR A 2 -16.94 -12.01 -1.77
C THR A 2 -16.56 -12.91 -0.60
N ILE A 3 -15.36 -13.49 -0.62
CA ILE A 3 -14.81 -14.07 0.59
C ILE A 3 -14.34 -12.91 1.45
N ARG A 4 -15.19 -12.47 2.38
CA ARG A 4 -14.72 -11.74 3.57
C ARG A 4 -14.04 -12.75 4.50
N GLY A 5 -12.92 -13.27 4.03
CA GLY A 5 -12.13 -14.25 4.76
C GLY A 5 -11.43 -13.53 5.89
N LEU A 6 -11.98 -13.59 7.10
CA LEU A 6 -11.21 -13.42 8.32
C LEU A 6 -10.28 -14.64 8.41
N LEU A 7 -9.17 -14.61 7.67
CA LEU A 7 -8.13 -15.61 7.79
C LEU A 7 -7.39 -15.33 9.09
N TYR A 8 -7.93 -15.89 10.17
CA TYR A 8 -7.30 -15.95 11.48
C TYR A 8 -6.13 -16.92 11.40
N SER A 9 -4.92 -16.42 11.64
CA SER A 9 -3.91 -17.30 12.20
C SER A 9 -2.92 -16.55 13.06
N SER A 10 -2.84 -16.95 14.32
CA SER A 10 -1.78 -16.53 15.22
C SER A 10 -0.43 -17.17 14.90
N ASN A 11 -0.31 -18.08 13.91
CA ASN A 11 0.94 -18.80 13.62
C ASN A 11 1.09 -19.42 12.19
N HIS A 12 0.20 -19.13 11.23
CA HIS A 12 0.22 -19.75 9.90
C HIS A 12 0.84 -18.86 8.82
N ARG A 13 1.78 -19.47 8.12
CA ARG A 13 2.65 -18.92 7.09
C ARG A 13 1.80 -18.35 5.94
N PRO A 14 2.13 -17.15 5.40
CA PRO A 14 1.49 -16.57 4.21
C PRO A 14 1.28 -17.59 3.06
N ALA A 15 2.17 -18.57 2.94
CA ALA A 15 2.09 -19.69 2.00
C ALA A 15 0.78 -20.52 2.04
N GLN A 16 0.09 -20.63 3.17
CA GLN A 16 -1.21 -21.33 3.23
C GLN A 16 -2.35 -20.46 2.70
N ILE A 17 -2.33 -19.16 3.04
CA ILE A 17 -3.27 -18.19 2.49
C ILE A 17 -3.13 -18.16 0.96
N PHE A 18 -1.90 -18.08 0.45
CA PHE A 18 -1.67 -18.04 -1.00
C PHE A 18 -2.12 -19.32 -1.70
N ARG A 19 -1.89 -20.50 -1.12
CA ARG A 19 -2.43 -21.77 -1.66
C ARG A 19 -3.95 -21.77 -1.74
N LEU A 20 -4.64 -21.32 -0.69
CA LEU A 20 -6.10 -21.21 -0.72
C LEU A 20 -6.57 -20.25 -1.84
N LEU A 21 -5.88 -19.14 -2.04
CA LEU A 21 -6.24 -18.17 -3.07
C LEU A 21 -6.08 -18.73 -4.49
N GLU A 22 -5.17 -19.70 -4.71
CA GLU A 22 -5.05 -20.40 -6.00
C GLU A 22 -6.30 -21.23 -6.33
N GLU A 23 -7.04 -21.69 -5.33
CA GLU A 23 -8.29 -22.47 -5.50
C GLU A 23 -9.52 -21.57 -5.75
N LEU A 24 -9.34 -20.25 -5.78
CA LEU A 24 -10.42 -19.25 -5.82
C LEU A 24 -10.30 -18.31 -7.03
N PRO A 25 -10.40 -18.82 -8.28
CA PRO A 25 -10.16 -18.01 -9.49
C PRO A 25 -11.15 -16.84 -9.68
N ASN A 26 -12.35 -16.95 -9.10
CA ASN A 26 -13.39 -15.92 -9.16
C ASN A 26 -13.34 -14.91 -7.99
N LEU A 27 -12.26 -14.92 -7.21
CA LEU A 27 -12.09 -13.98 -6.10
C LEU A 27 -11.90 -12.56 -6.63
N SER A 28 -12.81 -11.67 -6.25
CA SER A 28 -12.79 -10.25 -6.61
C SER A 28 -12.26 -9.34 -5.47
N ASP A 29 -12.31 -9.83 -4.24
CA ASP A 29 -12.04 -9.07 -3.03
C ASP A 29 -11.17 -9.87 -2.08
N LEU A 30 -10.03 -9.29 -1.66
CA LEU A 30 -9.14 -9.88 -0.67
C LEU A 30 -8.80 -8.86 0.40
N VAL A 31 -9.12 -9.19 1.65
CA VAL A 31 -8.81 -8.35 2.81
C VAL A 31 -8.01 -9.14 3.83
N LEU A 32 -6.75 -8.78 3.98
CA LEU A 32 -5.82 -9.34 4.95
C LEU A 32 -5.64 -8.35 6.10
N HIS A 33 -6.34 -8.62 7.20
CA HIS A 33 -6.36 -7.76 8.38
C HIS A 33 -5.03 -7.86 9.15
N LYS A 34 -4.45 -6.70 9.51
CA LYS A 34 -3.14 -6.58 10.19
C LYS A 34 -2.99 -7.43 11.46
N TYR A 35 -4.09 -7.67 12.19
CA TYR A 35 -4.07 -8.42 13.44
C TYR A 35 -4.02 -9.93 13.23
N HIS A 36 -4.30 -10.39 12.00
CA HIS A 36 -4.45 -11.79 11.66
C HIS A 36 -3.47 -12.25 10.59
N ALA A 37 -3.06 -11.36 9.68
CA ALA A 37 -2.06 -11.65 8.67
C ALA A 37 -1.30 -10.38 8.28
N SER A 38 0.03 -10.46 8.29
CA SER A 38 0.91 -9.51 7.63
C SER A 38 1.76 -10.23 6.58
N ILE A 39 1.96 -9.58 5.44
CA ILE A 39 2.74 -10.12 4.34
C ILE A 39 4.19 -9.65 4.51
N ARG A 40 5.17 -10.55 4.45
CA ARG A 40 6.58 -10.14 4.37
C ARG A 40 6.83 -9.49 3.02
N LEU A 41 7.74 -8.52 2.95
CA LEU A 41 8.10 -7.93 1.66
C LEU A 41 8.53 -9.00 0.63
N SER A 42 9.27 -10.01 1.08
CA SER A 42 9.71 -11.16 0.25
C SER A 42 8.55 -11.99 -0.32
N ASP A 43 7.39 -11.95 0.31
CA ASP A 43 6.21 -12.74 -0.09
C ASP A 43 5.32 -11.98 -1.10
N LEU A 44 5.63 -10.71 -1.44
CA LEU A 44 4.85 -9.93 -2.40
C LEU A 44 4.82 -10.56 -3.80
N ALA A 45 5.93 -11.17 -4.24
CA ALA A 45 5.97 -11.85 -5.54
C ALA A 45 4.94 -12.98 -5.63
N LEU A 46 4.75 -13.72 -4.53
CA LEU A 46 3.77 -14.79 -4.46
C LEU A 46 2.34 -14.25 -4.43
N LEU A 47 2.10 -13.14 -3.71
CA LEU A 47 0.82 -12.43 -3.78
C LEU A 47 0.49 -12.04 -5.23
N VAL A 48 1.45 -11.45 -5.95
CA VAL A 48 1.27 -11.03 -7.35
C VAL A 48 0.93 -12.23 -8.25
N GLN A 49 1.69 -13.32 -8.15
CA GLN A 49 1.42 -14.55 -8.92
C GLN A 49 0.01 -15.07 -8.69
N VAL A 50 -0.44 -15.10 -7.43
CA VAL A 50 -1.80 -15.51 -7.09
C VAL A 50 -2.82 -14.54 -7.69
N THR A 51 -2.60 -13.23 -7.57
CA THR A 51 -3.55 -12.25 -8.12
C THR A 51 -3.74 -12.38 -9.63
N GLN A 52 -2.71 -12.79 -10.38
CA GLN A 52 -2.79 -13.01 -11.83
C GLN A 52 -3.74 -14.15 -12.22
N ARG A 53 -3.98 -15.10 -11.32
CA ARG A 53 -4.90 -16.23 -11.54
C ARG A 53 -6.33 -15.96 -11.04
N THR A 54 -6.57 -14.76 -10.54
CA THR A 54 -7.85 -14.36 -9.95
C THR A 54 -8.46 -13.17 -10.69
N SER A 55 -9.74 -12.91 -10.45
CA SER A 55 -10.42 -11.68 -10.90
C SER A 55 -10.30 -10.53 -9.90
N LEU A 56 -9.20 -10.44 -9.14
CA LEU A 56 -9.08 -9.55 -8.00
C LEU A 56 -9.17 -8.08 -8.43
N ARG A 57 -10.11 -7.35 -7.82
CA ARG A 57 -10.33 -5.91 -8.02
C ARG A 57 -10.04 -5.10 -6.76
N HIS A 58 -10.25 -5.71 -5.59
CA HIS A 58 -10.08 -5.04 -4.31
C HIS A 58 -9.05 -5.78 -3.46
N LEU A 59 -7.96 -5.11 -3.12
CA LEU A 59 -6.88 -5.67 -2.31
C LEU A 59 -6.65 -4.81 -1.08
N THR A 60 -6.69 -5.43 0.10
CA THR A 60 -6.27 -4.81 1.36
C THR A 60 -5.26 -5.70 2.06
N PHE A 61 -4.11 -5.16 2.43
CA PHE A 61 -3.11 -5.90 3.21
C PHE A 61 -2.20 -4.99 4.02
N THR A 62 -1.45 -5.61 4.94
CA THR A 62 -0.41 -4.95 5.74
C THR A 62 0.90 -5.68 5.53
N VAL A 63 1.96 -4.92 5.25
CA VAL A 63 3.32 -5.47 5.26
C VAL A 63 3.79 -5.66 6.69
N GLU A 64 4.51 -6.74 6.94
CA GLU A 64 5.04 -7.08 8.27
C GLU A 64 5.95 -5.96 8.79
N ARG A 65 5.78 -5.65 10.09
CA ARG A 65 6.58 -4.64 10.78
C ARG A 65 8.05 -5.08 10.79
N GLY A 66 8.94 -4.17 10.42
CA GLY A 66 10.37 -4.48 10.39
C GLY A 66 10.81 -5.20 9.12
N SER A 67 9.97 -5.23 8.08
CA SER A 67 10.42 -5.60 6.74
C SER A 67 11.47 -4.61 6.25
N ILE A 68 12.57 -5.12 5.71
CA ILE A 68 13.67 -4.33 5.15
C ILE A 68 13.50 -4.28 3.63
N ALA A 69 13.64 -3.10 3.03
CA ALA A 69 13.63 -2.91 1.57
C ALA A 69 14.92 -3.42 0.93
N SER A 70 15.06 -4.74 0.86
CA SER A 70 16.17 -5.42 0.20
C SER A 70 15.78 -5.90 -1.20
N GLY A 71 16.78 -6.08 -2.06
CA GLY A 71 16.59 -6.58 -3.43
C GLY A 71 15.85 -5.62 -4.37
N LEU A 72 15.42 -6.17 -5.51
CA LEU A 72 14.73 -5.42 -6.56
C LEU A 72 13.25 -5.20 -6.20
N PRO A 73 12.70 -4.00 -6.50
CA PRO A 73 11.27 -3.74 -6.42
C PRO A 73 10.43 -4.75 -7.22
N ILE A 74 9.26 -5.11 -6.68
CA ILE A 74 8.34 -6.09 -7.30
C ILE A 74 7.12 -5.36 -7.88
N SER A 75 6.85 -5.53 -9.18
CA SER A 75 5.66 -4.97 -9.82
C SER A 75 4.39 -5.67 -9.33
N GLY A 76 3.37 -4.89 -8.95
CA GLY A 76 2.13 -5.42 -8.40
C GLY A 76 1.11 -5.88 -9.46
N PRO A 77 -0.12 -6.23 -9.03
CA PRO A 77 -1.23 -6.52 -9.96
C PRO A 77 -1.63 -5.29 -10.78
N GLY A 78 -2.13 -5.49 -12.01
CA GLY A 78 -2.47 -4.39 -12.94
C GLY A 78 -3.95 -3.98 -13.02
N CYS A 79 -4.86 -4.74 -12.40
CA CYS A 79 -6.30 -4.63 -12.65
C CYS A 79 -7.12 -4.21 -11.42
N LEU A 80 -6.47 -3.68 -10.37
CA LEU A 80 -7.14 -3.30 -9.13
C LEU A 80 -7.92 -2.00 -9.28
N SER A 81 -9.17 -1.99 -8.84
CA SER A 81 -9.98 -0.78 -8.68
C SER A 81 -9.83 -0.15 -7.28
N THR A 82 -9.51 -0.94 -6.26
CA THR A 82 -9.25 -0.48 -4.89
C THR A 82 -8.00 -1.14 -4.32
N LEU A 83 -7.13 -0.33 -3.74
CA LEU A 83 -5.96 -0.79 -3.01
C LEU A 83 -5.84 -0.07 -1.66
N CYS A 84 -5.76 -0.86 -0.59
CA CYS A 84 -5.46 -0.38 0.75
C CYS A 84 -4.21 -1.10 1.29
N VAL A 85 -3.11 -0.39 1.39
CA VAL A 85 -1.83 -0.93 1.87
C VAL A 85 -1.39 -0.23 3.15
N SER A 86 -1.06 -1.01 4.18
CA SER A 86 -0.29 -0.54 5.33
C SER A 86 1.16 -0.94 5.14
N TRP A 87 1.97 0.03 4.71
CA TRP A 87 3.37 -0.12 4.37
C TRP A 87 4.24 0.13 5.60
N ARG A 88 4.93 -0.92 6.07
CA ARG A 88 5.76 -0.89 7.30
C ARG A 88 7.19 -1.33 7.00
N VAL A 89 7.67 -0.91 5.84
CA VAL A 89 8.98 -1.28 5.29
C VAL A 89 9.95 -0.14 5.55
N HIS A 90 11.14 -0.47 6.03
CA HIS A 90 12.21 0.49 6.25
C HIS A 90 13.36 0.25 5.27
N ASP A 91 14.16 1.30 5.03
CA ASP A 91 15.33 1.17 4.16
C ASP A 91 16.45 0.42 4.88
N GLU A 92 17.29 -0.29 4.10
CA GLU A 92 18.56 -0.80 4.61
C GLU A 92 19.45 0.37 5.05
N PRO A 93 20.30 0.18 6.08
CA PRO A 93 21.29 1.18 6.47
C PRO A 93 22.11 1.67 5.27
N GLY A 94 22.25 2.99 5.12
CA GLY A 94 22.99 3.60 4.03
C GLY A 94 22.25 3.65 2.68
N THR A 95 21.01 3.17 2.62
CA THR A 95 20.15 3.29 1.44
C THR A 95 18.97 4.18 1.79
N ARG A 96 18.66 5.18 0.95
CA ARG A 96 17.54 6.09 1.17
C ARG A 96 16.56 5.98 0.01
N GLY A 97 15.27 5.94 0.31
CA GLY A 97 14.18 5.92 -0.67
C GLY A 97 13.83 4.53 -1.23
N LYS A 98 14.56 3.46 -0.88
CA LYS A 98 14.31 2.11 -1.39
C LYS A 98 12.92 1.59 -1.04
N SER A 99 12.47 1.76 0.20
CA SER A 99 11.14 1.35 0.67
C SER A 99 10.03 2.00 -0.15
N LEU A 100 10.18 3.28 -0.48
CA LEU A 100 9.22 4.02 -1.30
C LEU A 100 9.30 3.62 -2.77
N ALA A 101 10.48 3.26 -3.27
CA ALA A 101 10.65 2.69 -4.60
C ALA A 101 9.94 1.33 -4.74
N HIS A 102 10.06 0.45 -3.74
CA HIS A 102 9.32 -0.81 -3.66
C HIS A 102 7.80 -0.59 -3.67
N LEU A 103 7.31 0.37 -2.88
CA LEU A 103 5.89 0.71 -2.87
C LEU A 103 5.44 1.27 -4.23
N SER A 104 6.19 2.20 -4.81
CA SER A 104 5.87 2.82 -6.10
C SER A 104 5.84 1.79 -7.23
N GLU A 105 6.81 0.88 -7.27
CA GLU A 105 6.85 -0.24 -8.21
C GLU A 105 5.61 -1.14 -8.06
N PHE A 106 5.26 -1.49 -6.82
CA PHE A 106 4.11 -2.33 -6.55
C PHE A 106 2.80 -1.68 -7.01
N LEU A 107 2.65 -0.37 -6.82
CA LEU A 107 1.45 0.37 -7.21
C LEU A 107 1.33 0.56 -8.72
N ARG A 108 2.47 0.75 -9.42
CA ARG A 108 2.52 1.24 -10.81
C ARG A 108 1.53 0.56 -11.76
N PRO A 109 1.41 -0.78 -11.78
CA PRO A 109 0.56 -1.43 -12.78
C PRO A 109 -0.93 -1.14 -12.60
N SER A 110 -1.39 -0.86 -11.38
CA SER A 110 -2.81 -0.56 -11.10
C SER A 110 -3.17 0.92 -11.16
N LEU A 111 -2.20 1.83 -11.27
CA LEU A 111 -2.44 3.29 -11.21
C LEU A 111 -3.48 3.79 -12.24
N ALA A 112 -3.53 3.19 -13.42
CA ALA A 112 -4.50 3.54 -14.47
C ALA A 112 -5.95 3.13 -14.14
N THR A 113 -6.14 2.10 -13.30
CA THR A 113 -7.45 1.51 -13.01
C THR A 113 -7.95 1.79 -11.59
N LEU A 114 -7.05 2.23 -10.69
CA LEU A 114 -7.40 2.56 -9.32
C LEU A 114 -8.40 3.71 -9.26
N THR A 115 -9.50 3.46 -8.57
CA THR A 115 -10.51 4.48 -8.20
C THR A 115 -10.36 4.89 -6.74
N ARG A 116 -9.86 3.98 -5.89
CA ARG A 116 -9.63 4.20 -4.46
C ARG A 116 -8.23 3.72 -4.07
N LEU A 117 -7.44 4.62 -3.52
CA LEU A 117 -6.10 4.33 -3.04
C LEU A 117 -5.95 4.78 -1.59
N LYS A 118 -5.62 3.83 -0.70
CA LYS A 118 -5.27 4.11 0.68
C LYS A 118 -3.87 3.60 0.97
N ILE A 119 -2.99 4.51 1.38
CA ILE A 119 -1.61 4.20 1.77
C ILE A 119 -1.43 4.63 3.22
N THR A 120 -0.95 3.71 4.03
CA THR A 120 -0.56 3.99 5.41
C THR A 120 0.92 3.67 5.55
N ASP A 121 1.75 4.70 5.47
CA ASP A 121 3.21 4.63 5.54
C ASP A 121 3.68 4.84 6.99
N PHE A 122 4.10 3.74 7.61
CA PHE A 122 4.53 3.69 9.00
C PHE A 122 5.91 3.04 9.11
N ASP A 123 6.95 3.78 8.77
CA ASP A 123 8.29 3.46 9.23
C ASP A 123 8.46 3.88 10.70
N VAL A 124 8.55 2.89 11.58
CA VAL A 124 8.72 3.10 13.03
C VAL A 124 10.17 3.32 13.43
N TYR A 125 11.13 3.01 12.56
CA TYR A 125 12.57 3.05 12.83
C TYR A 125 13.21 4.35 12.35
N ARG A 126 12.61 5.05 11.38
CA ARG A 126 13.05 6.39 10.98
C ARG A 126 12.51 7.50 11.89
N LYS A 127 13.35 8.49 12.17
CA LYS A 127 12.94 9.73 12.84
C LYS A 127 12.05 10.54 11.88
N PRO A 128 11.01 11.23 12.37
CA PRO A 128 10.11 12.01 11.52
C PRO A 128 10.78 13.06 10.62
N THR A 129 11.94 13.58 11.01
CA THR A 129 12.73 14.56 10.26
C THR A 129 13.47 13.98 9.06
N ASP A 130 13.67 12.66 9.03
CA ASP A 130 14.49 11.98 8.03
C ASP A 130 13.63 11.24 6.99
N LEU A 131 12.30 11.22 7.22
CA LEU A 131 11.32 10.58 6.35
C LEU A 131 11.08 11.41 5.10
N GLU A 132 11.61 10.91 3.98
CA GLU A 132 11.13 11.31 2.66
C GLU A 132 9.66 10.89 2.52
N HIS A 133 8.85 11.74 1.90
CA HIS A 133 7.50 11.39 1.51
C HIS A 133 7.53 10.65 0.17
N ILE A 134 6.44 9.93 -0.14
CA ILE A 134 6.26 9.40 -1.48
C ILE A 134 6.18 10.58 -2.45
N ASP A 135 7.12 10.68 -3.38
CA ASP A 135 7.01 11.63 -4.47
C ASP A 135 6.02 11.11 -5.51
N PHE A 136 4.76 11.55 -5.40
CA PHE A 136 3.71 11.15 -6.34
C PHE A 136 3.96 11.62 -7.77
N ARG A 137 4.89 12.55 -8.01
CA ARG A 137 5.28 12.97 -9.37
C ARG A 137 6.06 11.88 -10.12
N LEU A 138 6.63 10.93 -9.39
CA LEU A 138 7.19 9.71 -9.98
C LEU A 138 6.10 8.78 -10.52
N TRP A 139 4.84 9.02 -10.16
CA TRP A 139 3.70 8.34 -10.74
C TRP A 139 3.23 9.14 -11.94
N SER A 140 2.94 8.43 -13.04
CA SER A 140 2.18 9.03 -14.14
C SER A 140 0.86 9.57 -13.62
N VAL A 141 0.27 10.56 -14.31
CA VAL A 141 -1.07 11.06 -14.00
C VAL A 141 -2.04 9.88 -13.85
N CYS A 142 -2.76 9.87 -12.74
CA CYS A 142 -3.69 8.82 -12.31
C CYS A 142 -5.13 9.35 -12.39
N PRO A 143 -5.70 9.57 -13.59
CA PRO A 143 -6.96 10.26 -13.77
C PRO A 143 -8.17 9.47 -13.25
N SER A 144 -8.01 8.18 -12.94
CA SER A 144 -9.07 7.29 -12.45
C SER A 144 -9.32 7.40 -10.95
N VAL A 145 -8.33 7.88 -10.19
CA VAL A 145 -8.44 7.96 -8.73
C VAL A 145 -9.47 9.04 -8.36
N ARG A 146 -10.40 8.68 -7.48
CA ARG A 146 -11.43 9.57 -6.93
C ARG A 146 -11.30 9.72 -5.42
N ASN A 147 -10.89 8.64 -4.74
CA ASN A 147 -10.69 8.63 -3.30
C ASN A 147 -9.23 8.30 -2.99
N PHE A 148 -8.53 9.24 -2.36
CA PHE A 148 -7.16 9.08 -1.95
C PHE A 148 -7.02 9.34 -0.46
N ARG A 149 -6.45 8.36 0.26
CA ARG A 149 -6.10 8.51 1.66
C ARG A 149 -4.63 8.18 1.88
N TYR A 150 -3.87 9.13 2.38
CA TYR A 150 -2.48 8.95 2.73
C TYR A 150 -2.27 9.25 4.22
N LYS A 151 -1.69 8.30 4.94
CA LYS A 151 -1.24 8.50 6.31
C LYS A 151 0.28 8.30 6.34
N THR A 152 1.02 9.27 6.85
CA THR A 152 2.48 9.23 6.94
C THR A 152 2.97 9.78 8.27
N ARG A 153 4.18 9.40 8.68
CA ARG A 153 4.89 10.01 9.82
C ARG A 153 5.81 11.17 9.41
N SER A 154 6.01 11.38 8.11
CA SER A 154 6.77 12.53 7.62
C SER A 154 6.07 13.82 8.02
N ARG A 155 6.83 14.89 8.25
CA ARG A 155 6.30 16.25 8.46
C ARG A 155 6.37 17.12 7.20
N ASP A 156 6.84 16.55 6.09
CA ASP A 156 6.98 17.26 4.83
C ASP A 156 5.63 17.42 4.13
N THR A 157 5.19 18.67 3.95
CA THR A 157 3.92 19.00 3.32
C THR A 157 4.00 19.11 1.80
N LYS A 158 5.18 18.99 1.19
CA LYS A 158 5.36 19.01 -0.28
C LYS A 158 4.55 17.94 -1.01
N VAL A 159 4.14 16.89 -0.28
CA VAL A 159 3.20 15.89 -0.78
C VAL A 159 1.87 16.51 -1.25
N LEU A 160 1.45 17.64 -0.67
CA LEU A 160 0.22 18.34 -1.06
C LEU A 160 0.32 18.91 -2.48
N ASP A 161 1.49 19.44 -2.85
CA ASP A 161 1.71 20.05 -4.17
C ASP A 161 1.63 19.00 -5.29
N ALA A 162 2.10 17.77 -5.01
CA ALA A 162 2.08 16.67 -5.97
C ALA A 162 0.69 16.05 -6.16
N VAL A 163 -0.22 16.17 -5.19
CA VAL A 163 -1.52 15.48 -5.23
C VAL A 163 -2.39 15.96 -6.38
N SER A 164 -2.47 17.28 -6.61
CA SER A 164 -3.31 17.82 -7.68
C SER A 164 -2.79 17.47 -9.07
N GLU A 165 -1.47 17.36 -9.23
CA GLU A 165 -0.83 16.98 -10.50
C GLU A 165 -1.04 15.50 -10.79
N THR A 166 -0.84 14.64 -9.80
CA THR A 166 -0.98 13.18 -9.97
C THR A 166 -2.44 12.73 -10.03
N PHE A 167 -3.35 13.38 -9.29
CA PHE A 167 -4.75 12.96 -9.17
C PHE A 167 -5.73 14.09 -9.56
N PRO A 168 -5.83 14.43 -10.85
CA PRO A 168 -6.57 15.62 -11.30
C PRO A 168 -8.09 15.55 -11.06
N ASN A 169 -8.65 14.35 -10.87
CA ASN A 169 -10.10 14.12 -10.76
C ASN A 169 -10.53 13.73 -9.34
N LEU A 170 -9.70 14.01 -8.34
CA LEU A 170 -9.89 13.54 -6.97
C LEU A 170 -11.07 14.26 -6.31
N THR A 171 -12.03 13.50 -5.78
CA THR A 171 -13.22 14.03 -5.10
C THR A 171 -13.15 13.87 -3.58
N HIS A 172 -12.29 12.97 -3.09
CA HIS A 172 -12.08 12.73 -1.67
C HIS A 172 -10.58 12.54 -1.41
N LEU A 173 -10.02 13.46 -0.64
CA LEU A 173 -8.65 13.50 -0.13
C LEU A 173 -8.65 13.30 1.39
N ALA A 174 -7.71 12.53 1.91
CA ALA A 174 -7.43 12.55 3.34
C ALA A 174 -5.94 12.36 3.54
N ILE A 175 -5.25 13.40 4.01
CA ILE A 175 -3.83 13.33 4.33
C ILE A 175 -3.67 13.53 5.83
N VAL A 176 -3.02 12.56 6.47
CA VAL A 176 -2.80 12.53 7.92
C VAL A 176 -1.31 12.44 8.20
N PHE A 177 -0.78 13.43 8.90
CA PHE A 177 0.61 13.48 9.35
C PHE A 177 0.67 13.04 10.83
N ASP A 178 0.99 11.77 11.08
CA ASP A 178 1.02 11.16 12.40
C ASP A 178 2.39 11.33 13.05
N SER A 179 2.52 12.34 13.90
CA SER A 179 3.82 12.70 14.42
C SER A 179 4.28 11.78 15.57
N TYR A 180 3.42 11.37 16.51
CA TYR A 180 3.77 10.43 17.61
C TYR A 180 2.54 10.08 18.48
N GLY A 181 1.49 9.47 17.91
CA GLY A 181 0.44 8.83 18.73
C GLY A 181 -0.45 9.73 19.59
N TYR A 182 -0.36 11.06 19.46
CA TYR A 182 -1.30 12.02 20.04
C TYR A 182 -1.70 13.05 18.99
N ASN A 183 -3.02 13.08 18.73
CA ASN A 183 -3.79 14.06 17.96
C ASN A 183 -3.41 14.24 16.48
N ASP A 184 -4.27 13.67 15.63
CA ASP A 184 -4.26 13.78 14.17
C ASP A 184 -4.42 15.24 13.73
N TRP A 185 -3.47 15.75 12.94
CA TRP A 185 -3.77 16.81 11.97
C TRP A 185 -4.21 16.12 10.69
N GLY A 186 -5.51 16.12 10.44
CA GLY A 186 -6.10 15.69 9.17
C GLY A 186 -6.55 16.91 8.39
N VAL A 187 -6.01 17.11 7.19
CA VAL A 187 -6.59 18.06 6.23
C VAL A 187 -7.87 17.42 5.70
N TRP A 188 -9.01 18.10 5.84
CA TRP A 188 -10.31 17.70 5.30
C TRP A 188 -10.59 18.37 3.95
N THR A 189 -11.33 17.63 3.13
CA THR A 189 -11.67 17.86 1.73
C THR A 189 -12.64 18.97 1.42
N VAL A 190 -12.58 19.41 0.17
CA VAL A 190 -13.66 20.06 -0.60
C VAL A 190 -14.86 19.12 -0.75
#